data_AF-A0A924F369-F1
#
_entry.id   AF-A0A924F369-F1
#
_cell.length_a   1.000
_cell.length_b   1.000
_cell.length_c   1.000
_cell.angle_alpha   90.00
_cell.angle_beta   90.00
_cell.angle_gamma   90.00
#
_symmetry.space_group_name_H-M   'P 1'
#
loop_
_entity.id
_entity.type
_entity.pdbx_description
1 polymer ?
#
loop_
_entity_poly.entity_id
_entity_poly.type
_entity_poly.pdbx_seq_one_letter_code
_entity_poly.pdbx_strand_id
1 'polypeptide(L)'
;MSLLGRLFPDTLFPRKLSDAAERRLRLAQARAEEAVLETHVRNALLYVDTLAGELPFDRAIETYIRMLSIPEPLASTVATRTLVVLGEDVVPERTTSLGGQMVGDDVLPMVRIAADSGSRRR
;
A
#
# COMPACT_ATOMS: atom_id res chain seq x y z
N MET A 1 -49.56 -17.22 0.13
CA MET A 1 -48.68 -16.91 -1.02
C MET A 1 -48.46 -15.40 -1.05
N SER A 2 -47.35 -14.92 -0.49
CA SER A 2 -47.11 -13.50 -0.25
C SER A 2 -46.83 -12.75 -1.56
N LEU A 3 -47.72 -11.83 -1.94
CA LEU A 3 -47.61 -10.95 -3.12
C LEU A 3 -46.44 -9.95 -3.03
N LEU A 4 -45.83 -9.79 -1.84
CA LEU A 4 -44.69 -8.90 -1.59
C LEU A 4 -43.36 -9.44 -2.14
N GLY A 5 -43.23 -10.75 -2.37
CA GLY A 5 -42.00 -11.37 -2.90
C GLY A 5 -41.74 -11.15 -4.39
N ARG A 6 -42.72 -10.57 -5.12
CA ARG A 6 -42.58 -10.24 -6.56
C ARG A 6 -42.14 -8.79 -6.83
N LEU A 7 -42.20 -7.92 -5.81
CA LEU A 7 -41.92 -6.48 -5.96
C LEU A 7 -40.49 -6.10 -5.55
N PHE A 8 -39.84 -6.92 -4.72
CA PHE A 8 -38.46 -6.70 -4.28
C PHE A 8 -37.65 -7.96 -4.57
N PRO A 9 -36.94 -8.04 -5.71
CA PRO A 9 -36.09 -9.19 -5.99
C PRO A 9 -35.01 -9.30 -4.91
N ASP A 10 -34.65 -10.54 -4.55
CA ASP A 10 -33.54 -10.90 -3.64
C ASP A 10 -32.15 -10.39 -4.08
N THR A 11 -32.11 -9.48 -5.06
CA THR A 11 -30.96 -8.81 -5.65
C THR A 11 -30.78 -7.37 -5.15
N LEU A 12 -31.71 -6.83 -4.36
CA LEU A 12 -31.60 -5.48 -3.80
C LEU A 12 -30.83 -5.43 -2.47
N PHE A 13 -30.66 -6.57 -1.80
CA PHE A 13 -29.83 -6.68 -0.60
C PHE A 13 -28.58 -7.49 -0.96
N PRO A 14 -27.37 -6.90 -0.87
CA PRO A 14 -26.15 -7.65 -1.12
C PRO A 14 -26.09 -8.83 -0.14
N ARG A 15 -26.05 -10.06 -0.65
CA ARG A 15 -25.78 -11.23 0.20
C ARG A 15 -24.47 -10.96 0.94
N LYS A 16 -24.50 -11.06 2.27
CA LYS A 16 -23.31 -10.94 3.10
C LYS A 16 -22.24 -11.89 2.56
N LEU A 17 -21.03 -11.38 2.33
CA LEU A 17 -19.90 -12.20 1.92
C LEU A 17 -19.64 -13.28 2.98
N SER A 18 -19.17 -14.45 2.57
CA SER A 18 -18.64 -15.42 3.52
C SER A 18 -17.34 -14.88 4.14
N ASP A 19 -17.02 -15.27 5.37
CA ASP A 19 -15.79 -14.84 6.05
C ASP A 19 -14.53 -15.06 5.19
N ALA A 20 -14.49 -16.18 4.45
CA ALA A 20 -13.40 -16.49 3.53
C ALA A 20 -13.36 -15.55 2.32
N ALA A 21 -14.50 -15.11 1.79
CA ALA A 21 -14.56 -14.13 0.71
C ALA A 21 -14.17 -12.73 1.20
N GLU A 22 -14.62 -12.34 2.40
CA GLU A 22 -14.27 -11.06 3.02
C GLU A 22 -12.76 -10.94 3.31
N ARG A 23 -12.13 -12.01 3.83
CA ARG A 23 -10.67 -12.07 4.02
C ARG A 23 -9.91 -11.92 2.70
N ARG A 24 -10.35 -12.60 1.64
CA ARG A 24 -9.72 -12.48 0.31
C ARG A 24 -9.89 -11.08 -0.27
N LEU A 25 -11.06 -10.48 -0.11
CA LEU A 25 -11.32 -9.11 -0.55
C LEU A 25 -10.39 -8.12 0.16
N ARG A 26 -10.22 -8.23 1.49
CA ARG A 26 -9.29 -7.38 2.25
C ARG A 26 -7.85 -7.50 1.75
N LEU A 27 -7.39 -8.72 1.44
CA LEU A 27 -6.05 -8.92 0.88
C LEU A 27 -5.91 -8.32 -0.52
N ALA A 28 -6.93 -8.46 -1.36
CA ALA A 28 -6.94 -7.86 -2.70
C ALA A 28 -6.96 -6.34 -2.64
N GLN A 29 -7.76 -5.77 -1.72
CA GLN A 29 -7.82 -4.33 -1.46
C GLN A 29 -6.46 -3.81 -1.00
N ALA A 30 -5.83 -4.44 0.00
CA ALA A 30 -4.51 -4.02 0.49
C ALA A 30 -3.44 -4.03 -0.63
N ARG A 31 -3.46 -5.05 -1.49
CA ARG A 31 -2.56 -5.11 -2.66
C ARG A 31 -2.83 -4.00 -3.67
N ALA A 32 -4.10 -3.67 -3.90
CA ALA A 32 -4.46 -2.60 -4.81
C ALA A 32 -4.03 -1.23 -4.26
N GLU A 33 -4.25 -1.00 -2.96
CA GLU A 33 -3.82 0.22 -2.27
C GLU A 33 -2.30 0.39 -2.34
N GLU A 34 -1.53 -0.68 -2.07
CA GLU A 34 -0.07 -0.64 -2.18
C GLU A 34 0.39 -0.40 -3.62
N ALA A 35 -0.22 -1.06 -4.62
CA ALA A 35 0.15 -0.89 -6.02
C ALA A 35 -0.10 0.54 -6.53
N VAL A 36 -1.20 1.17 -6.09
CA VAL A 36 -1.51 2.57 -6.40
C VAL A 36 -0.46 3.49 -5.78
N LEU A 37 -0.11 3.24 -4.52
CA LEU A 37 0.91 4.00 -3.81
C LEU A 37 2.29 3.87 -4.49
N GLU A 38 2.73 2.64 -4.83
CA GLU A 38 4.02 2.39 -5.50
C GLU A 38 4.08 3.11 -6.85
N THR A 39 2.97 3.09 -7.59
CA THR A 39 2.85 3.80 -8.86
C THR A 39 3.02 5.31 -8.67
N HIS A 40 2.38 5.88 -7.65
CA HIS A 40 2.54 7.31 -7.38
C HIS A 40 3.95 7.69 -6.98
N VAL A 41 4.64 6.89 -6.16
CA VAL A 41 6.04 7.13 -5.78
C VAL A 41 6.94 7.08 -7.01
N ARG A 42 6.81 6.04 -7.86
CA ARG A 42 7.59 5.94 -9.10
C ARG A 42 7.38 7.16 -10.00
N ASN A 43 6.13 7.57 -10.19
CA ASN A 43 5.79 8.72 -11.03
C ASN A 43 6.28 10.04 -10.41
N ALA A 44 6.25 10.19 -9.08
CA ALA A 44 6.78 11.36 -8.40
C ALA A 44 8.30 11.46 -8.59
N LEU A 45 9.03 10.35 -8.48
CA LEU A 45 10.48 10.32 -8.75
C LEU A 45 10.79 10.70 -10.20
N LEU A 46 10.06 10.17 -11.17
CA LEU A 46 10.18 10.56 -12.58
C LEU A 46 9.89 12.05 -12.78
N TYR A 47 8.90 12.60 -12.08
CA TYR A 47 8.56 14.01 -12.14
C TYR A 47 9.66 14.91 -11.55
N VAL A 48 10.22 14.51 -10.41
CA VAL A 48 11.37 15.19 -9.78
C VAL A 48 12.58 15.19 -10.71
N ASP A 49 12.91 14.03 -11.29
CA ASP A 49 14.03 13.88 -12.24
C ASP A 49 13.83 14.73 -13.51
N THR A 50 12.62 14.72 -14.07
CA THR A 50 12.29 15.51 -15.26
C THR A 50 12.44 17.02 -15.03
N LEU A 51 12.18 17.49 -13.80
CA LEU A 51 12.29 18.90 -13.42
C LEU A 51 13.63 19.24 -12.76
N ALA A 52 14.59 18.32 -12.79
CA ALA A 52 15.91 18.55 -12.20
C ALA A 52 16.58 19.78 -12.84
N GLY A 53 16.97 20.73 -12.01
CA GLY A 53 17.58 22.00 -12.44
C GLY A 53 16.59 23.15 -12.67
N GLU A 54 15.29 22.87 -12.79
CA GLU A 54 14.25 23.90 -12.89
C GLU A 54 13.53 24.11 -11.55
N LEU A 55 13.33 23.04 -10.78
CA LEU A 55 12.60 23.08 -9.51
C LEU A 55 13.30 22.19 -8.46
N PRO A 56 13.42 22.65 -7.19
CA PRO A 56 13.96 21.80 -6.14
C PRO A 56 13.01 20.63 -5.85
N PHE A 57 13.57 19.49 -5.43
CA PHE A 57 12.85 18.22 -5.32
C PHE A 57 11.62 18.30 -4.41
N ASP A 58 11.71 19.04 -3.30
CA ASP A 58 10.63 19.24 -2.33
C ASP A 58 9.43 19.93 -2.99
N ARG A 59 9.68 20.98 -3.77
CA ARG A 59 8.64 21.70 -4.54
C ARG A 59 8.09 20.88 -5.69
N ALA A 60 8.91 20.05 -6.32
CA ALA A 60 8.46 19.13 -7.37
C ALA A 60 7.48 18.08 -6.81
N ILE A 61 7.78 17.51 -5.63
CA ILE A 61 6.89 16.57 -4.93
C ILE A 61 5.56 17.25 -4.56
N GLU A 62 5.61 18.43 -3.94
CA GLU A 62 4.40 19.20 -3.59
C GLU A 62 3.54 19.51 -4.83
N THR A 63 4.19 19.84 -5.95
CA THR A 63 3.52 20.18 -7.21
C THR A 63 2.89 18.96 -7.85
N TYR A 64 3.59 17.82 -7.87
CA TYR A 64 3.04 16.55 -8.35
C TYR A 64 1.76 16.15 -7.58
N ILE A 65 1.81 16.17 -6.24
CA ILE A 65 0.68 15.83 -5.38
C ILE A 65 -0.52 16.73 -5.65
N ARG A 66 -0.27 18.05 -5.73
CA ARG A 66 -1.31 19.05 -6.00
C ARG A 66 -1.91 18.87 -7.40
N MET A 67 -1.09 18.68 -8.41
CA MET A 67 -1.53 18.57 -9.80
C MET A 67 -2.39 17.33 -10.04
N LEU A 68 -2.05 16.21 -9.41
CA LEU A 68 -2.85 14.98 -9.50
C LEU A 68 -3.97 14.90 -8.45
N SER A 69 -4.13 15.92 -7.59
CA SER A 69 -5.14 15.96 -6.54
C SER A 69 -5.14 14.70 -5.66
N ILE A 70 -3.95 14.22 -5.28
CA ILE A 70 -3.82 13.01 -4.46
C ILE A 70 -4.42 13.31 -3.07
N PRO A 71 -5.41 12.52 -2.61
CA PRO A 71 -6.06 12.78 -1.33
C PRO A 71 -5.19 12.37 -0.14
N GLU A 72 -5.42 12.97 1.02
CA GLU A 72 -4.89 12.45 2.29
C GLU A 72 -5.61 11.15 2.70
N PRO A 73 -4.92 10.20 3.36
CA PRO A 73 -3.52 10.24 3.81
C PRO A 73 -2.49 9.74 2.76
N LEU A 74 -2.94 9.43 1.54
CA LEU A 74 -2.09 8.87 0.49
C LEU A 74 -1.01 9.88 0.07
N ALA A 75 -1.36 11.15 -0.05
CA ALA A 75 -0.43 12.24 -0.38
C ALA A 75 0.77 12.29 0.57
N SER A 76 0.51 12.32 1.89
CA SER A 76 1.56 12.29 2.91
C SER A 76 2.49 11.07 2.74
N THR A 77 1.92 9.90 2.48
CA THR A 77 2.69 8.66 2.35
C THR A 77 3.54 8.64 1.08
N VAL A 78 3.01 9.12 -0.05
CA VAL A 78 3.74 9.28 -1.32
C VAL A 78 4.91 10.24 -1.13
N ALA A 79 4.71 11.38 -0.47
CA ALA A 79 5.77 12.34 -0.19
C ALA A 79 6.89 11.71 0.64
N THR A 80 6.56 11.09 1.79
CA THR A 80 7.54 10.46 2.66
C THR A 80 8.34 9.37 1.94
N ARG A 81 7.67 8.45 1.22
CA ARG A 81 8.38 7.38 0.51
C ARG A 81 9.23 7.90 -0.64
N THR A 82 8.79 8.94 -1.35
CA THR A 82 9.62 9.58 -2.39
C THR A 82 10.89 10.17 -1.79
N LEU A 83 10.78 10.87 -0.65
CA LEU A 83 11.94 11.42 0.07
C LEU A 83 12.89 10.34 0.58
N VAL A 84 12.37 9.20 1.04
CA VAL A 84 13.21 8.05 1.45
C VAL A 84 14.05 7.57 0.27
N VAL A 85 13.45 7.34 -0.90
CA VAL A 85 14.17 6.87 -2.09
C VAL A 85 15.19 7.91 -2.56
N LEU A 86 14.84 9.19 -2.61
CA LEU A 86 15.80 10.26 -2.94
C LEU A 86 16.96 10.35 -1.94
N GLY A 87 16.72 9.98 -0.67
CA GLY A 87 17.73 9.96 0.38
C GLY A 87 18.72 8.79 0.24
N GLU A 88 18.28 7.64 -0.28
CA GLU A 88 19.16 6.48 -0.52
C GLU A 88 20.30 6.82 -1.50
N ASP A 89 20.05 7.70 -2.47
CA ASP A 89 21.08 8.14 -3.44
C ASP A 89 22.13 9.09 -2.82
N VAL A 90 21.82 9.73 -1.68
CA VAL A 90 22.67 10.76 -1.05
C VAL A 90 23.46 10.20 0.14
N VAL A 91 22.96 9.15 0.78
CA VAL A 91 23.66 8.49 1.89
C VAL A 91 24.68 7.52 1.29
N PRO A 92 26.00 7.73 1.45
CA PRO A 92 26.97 6.72 1.07
C PRO A 92 26.57 5.43 1.79
N GLU A 93 26.44 4.33 1.06
CA GLU A 93 26.32 3.01 1.68
C GLU A 93 27.35 2.99 2.81
N ARG A 94 26.85 2.82 4.03
CA ARG A 94 27.73 2.59 5.17
C ARG A 94 28.42 1.29 4.80
N THR A 95 29.60 1.38 4.17
CA THR A 95 30.48 0.25 3.89
C THR A 95 30.61 -0.45 5.23
N THR A 96 29.88 -1.54 5.37
CA THR A 96 29.91 -2.41 6.53
C THR A 96 31.25 -3.11 6.48
N SER A 97 32.29 -2.41 6.95
CA SER A 97 33.48 -3.01 7.49
C SER A 97 33.10 -3.71 8.80
N LEU A 98 32.34 -4.80 8.71
CA LEU A 98 32.09 -5.71 9.81
C LEU A 98 32.34 -7.14 9.35
N GLY A 99 33.60 -7.41 9.00
CA GLY A 99 34.20 -8.66 9.41
C GLY A 99 34.21 -8.70 10.94
N GLY A 100 33.25 -9.43 11.53
CA GLY A 100 33.19 -9.62 12.97
C GLY A 100 31.77 -9.61 13.52
N GLN A 101 31.17 -10.81 13.55
CA GLN A 101 30.17 -11.21 14.55
C GLN A 101 28.76 -10.61 14.42
N MET A 102 27.91 -11.22 13.59
CA MET A 102 26.46 -11.03 13.68
C MET A 102 25.85 -12.01 14.69
N VAL A 103 25.47 -11.48 15.85
CA VAL A 103 24.51 -12.08 16.79
C VAL A 103 23.27 -11.18 16.77
N GLY A 104 22.11 -11.77 16.43
CA GLY A 104 20.75 -11.35 16.83
C GLY A 104 20.23 -9.99 16.32
N ASP A 105 19.23 -10.00 15.42
CA ASP A 105 17.81 -9.69 15.75
C ASP A 105 16.93 -9.43 14.49
N ASP A 106 17.49 -9.31 13.30
CA ASP A 106 16.72 -8.95 12.08
C ASP A 106 16.11 -10.15 11.32
N VAL A 107 15.51 -11.10 12.04
CA VAL A 107 14.58 -12.05 11.41
C VAL A 107 13.19 -11.47 11.57
N LEU A 108 12.73 -10.71 10.57
CA LEU A 108 11.32 -10.31 10.49
C LEU A 108 10.46 -11.56 10.75
N PRO A 109 9.53 -11.53 11.73
CA PRO A 109 8.73 -12.70 12.02
C PRO A 109 7.94 -13.07 10.76
N MET A 110 8.12 -14.29 10.26
CA MET A 110 7.25 -14.84 9.23
C MET A 110 5.82 -14.90 9.79
N VAL A 111 5.02 -13.87 9.53
CA VAL A 111 3.61 -13.81 9.92
C VAL A 111 2.86 -14.88 9.15
N ARG A 112 2.71 -16.07 9.75
CA ARG A 112 1.81 -17.11 9.25
C ARG A 112 0.39 -16.73 9.62
N ILE A 113 -0.30 -16.03 8.71
CA ILE A 113 -1.74 -15.83 8.82
C ILE A 113 -2.41 -17.20 8.65
N ALA A 114 -2.74 -17.84 9.77
CA ALA A 114 -3.48 -19.09 9.78
C ALA A 114 -4.87 -18.86 9.18
N ALA A 115 -5.00 -19.15 7.90
CA ALA A 115 -6.25 -19.08 7.16
C ALA A 115 -7.14 -20.31 7.42
N ASP A 116 -7.18 -20.87 8.64
CA ASP A 116 -8.21 -21.82 9.03
C ASP A 116 -8.27 -22.02 10.55
N SER A 117 -9.36 -21.56 11.16
CA SER A 117 -9.83 -22.08 12.45
C SER A 117 -11.36 -22.10 12.39
N GLY A 118 -11.89 -22.80 11.39
CA GLY A 118 -13.31 -22.77 11.08
C GLY A 118 -13.85 -24.08 10.53
N SER A 119 -13.43 -25.24 11.04
CA SER A 119 -14.29 -26.44 11.07
C SER A 119 -13.64 -27.61 11.81
N ARG A 120 -14.19 -27.97 12.98
CA ARG A 120 -14.53 -29.37 13.28
C ARG A 120 -15.53 -29.46 14.45
N ARG A 121 -16.77 -29.75 14.05
CA ARG A 121 -17.84 -30.47 14.76
C ARG A 121 -17.45 -31.15 16.09
N ARG A 122 -18.29 -30.97 17.11
CA ARG A 122 -19.35 -31.93 17.46
C ARG A 122 -20.41 -31.28 18.33
#